data_AF-A0A1I5BEA1-F1
#
_entry.id   AF-A0A1I5BEA1-F1
#
_cell.length_a   1.000
_cell.length_b   1.000
_cell.length_c   1.000
_cell.angle_alpha   90.00
_cell.angle_beta   90.00
_cell.angle_gamma   90.00
#
_symmetry.space_group_name_H-M   'P 1'
#
loop_
_entity.id
_entity.type
_entity.pdbx_description
1 polymer ?
#
loop_
_entity_poly.entity_id
_entity_poly.type
_entity_poly.pdbx_seq_one_letter_code
_entity_poly.pdbx_strand_id
1 'polypeptide(L)'
;MRMPLFSENRGWLTLALGGILCAVIYAPGLAGSFALDDSIFVVGNKGVHVTANTLSDWIAAAMSFPSGSHQGRWLGMLSFAANHYFTGMDPYA
;
A
#
# COMPACT_ATOMS: atom_id res chain seq x y z
N MET A 1 -40.80 -4.20 7.82
CA MET A 1 -40.33 -2.84 8.17
C MET A 1 -39.06 -2.57 7.37
N ARG A 2 -39.16 -1.91 6.21
CA ARG A 2 -37.99 -1.51 5.39
C ARG A 2 -37.46 -0.21 5.98
N MET A 3 -36.28 -0.21 6.59
CA MET A 3 -35.61 1.04 6.95
C MET A 3 -35.38 1.83 5.66
N PRO A 4 -35.80 3.10 5.56
CA PRO A 4 -35.44 3.92 4.41
C PRO A 4 -33.95 4.23 4.52
N LEU A 5 -33.13 3.41 3.87
CA LEU A 5 -31.69 3.58 3.74
C LEU A 5 -31.42 4.76 2.79
N PHE A 6 -31.66 5.97 3.29
CA PHE A 6 -31.27 7.26 2.71
C PHE A 6 -31.85 7.57 1.31
N SER A 7 -32.09 8.85 0.99
CA SER A 7 -32.27 9.22 -0.41
C SER A 7 -30.93 9.01 -1.13
N GLU A 8 -30.94 8.69 -2.42
CA GLU A 8 -29.73 8.32 -3.20
C GLU A 8 -28.53 9.26 -2.93
N ASN A 9 -28.75 10.58 -2.91
CA ASN A 9 -27.72 11.57 -2.61
C ASN A 9 -27.22 11.56 -1.15
N ARG A 10 -28.07 11.21 -0.18
CA ARG A 10 -27.71 11.15 1.24
C ARG A 10 -26.89 9.90 1.58
N GLY A 11 -27.09 8.81 0.83
CA GLY A 11 -26.28 7.60 0.94
C GLY A 11 -24.81 7.87 0.59
N TRP A 12 -24.58 8.50 -0.57
CA TRP A 12 -23.23 8.89 -1.01
C TRP A 12 -22.53 9.86 -0.05
N LEU A 13 -23.27 10.86 0.48
CA LEU A 13 -22.72 11.77 1.49
C LEU A 13 -22.31 11.04 2.77
N THR A 14 -23.12 10.08 3.22
CA THR A 14 -22.82 9.30 4.43
C THR A 14 -21.57 8.45 4.22
N LEU A 15 -21.42 7.81 3.05
CA LEU A 15 -20.23 7.03 2.70
C LEU A 15 -18.98 7.92 2.60
N ALA A 16 -19.09 9.08 1.95
CA ALA A 16 -17.98 10.02 1.84
C ALA A 16 -17.52 10.53 3.21
N LEU A 17 -18.46 10.95 4.07
CA LEU A 17 -18.14 11.41 5.42
C LEU A 17 -17.53 10.29 6.28
N GLY A 18 -18.06 9.07 6.19
CA GLY A 18 -17.50 7.92 6.87
C GLY A 18 -16.08 7.59 6.40
N GLY A 19 -15.83 7.67 5.09
CA GLY A 19 -14.51 7.46 4.50
C GLY A 19 -13.49 8.52 4.94
N ILE A 20 -13.89 9.80 4.91
CA ILE A 20 -13.04 10.91 5.38
C ILE A 20 -12.73 10.76 6.88
N LEU A 21 -13.74 10.46 7.70
CA LEU A 21 -13.54 10.28 9.14
C LEU A 21 -12.57 9.12 9.42
N CYS A 22 -12.71 8.00 8.72
CA CYS A 22 -11.79 6.87 8.80
C CYS A 22 -10.35 7.31 8.43
N ALA A 23 -10.18 7.97 7.29
CA ALA A 23 -8.86 8.45 6.86
C ALA A 23 -8.21 9.38 7.89
N VAL A 24 -8.96 10.32 8.47
CA VAL A 24 -8.45 11.25 9.48
C VAL A 24 -8.03 10.53 10.77
N ILE A 25 -8.80 9.54 11.21
CA ILE A 25 -8.48 8.76 12.42
C ILE A 25 -7.21 7.93 12.23
N TYR A 26 -7.01 7.33 11.05
CA TYR A 26 -5.86 6.47 10.76
C TYR A 26 -4.64 7.20 10.21
N ALA A 27 -4.77 8.43 9.69
CA ALA A 27 -3.67 9.24 9.16
C ALA A 27 -2.45 9.40 10.10
N PRO A 28 -2.60 9.69 11.41
CA PRO A 28 -1.43 9.76 12.30
C PRO A 28 -0.73 8.41 12.48
N GLY A 29 -1.42 7.30 12.23
CA GLY A 29 -0.85 5.94 12.28
C GLY A 29 0.06 5.59 11.10
N LEU A 30 -0.02 6.34 9.99
CA LEU A 30 0.78 6.10 8.79
C LEU A 30 2.29 6.29 9.03
N ALA A 31 2.68 7.22 9.90
CA ALA A 31 4.09 7.45 10.26
C ALA A 31 4.62 6.50 11.35
N GLY A 32 3.76 5.67 11.96
CA GLY A 32 4.14 4.77 13.06
C GLY A 32 4.45 3.34 12.58
N SER A 33 5.12 2.53 13.41
CA SER A 33 5.38 1.11 13.11
C SER A 33 4.12 0.22 13.23
N PHE A 34 2.97 0.81 13.53
CA PHE A 34 1.79 0.11 14.05
C PHE A 34 0.90 -0.50 12.96
N ALA A 35 1.10 -0.19 11.68
CA ALA A 35 0.10 -0.54 10.66
C ALA A 35 0.46 -1.67 9.70
N LEU A 36 1.74 -2.01 9.48
CA LEU A 36 2.12 -2.97 8.43
C LEU A 36 3.25 -3.90 8.87
N ASP A 37 2.97 -5.21 8.91
CA ASP A 37 3.93 -6.31 9.13
C ASP A 37 4.96 -6.44 7.99
N ASP A 38 4.87 -5.57 6.97
CA ASP A 38 5.69 -5.61 5.76
C ASP A 38 7.06 -4.95 5.93
N SER A 39 7.52 -4.68 7.15
CA SER A 39 8.86 -4.11 7.41
C SER A 39 9.99 -4.94 6.77
N ILE A 40 9.87 -6.27 6.77
CA ILE A 40 10.84 -7.17 6.13
C ILE A 40 10.75 -7.09 4.59
N PHE A 41 9.55 -6.87 4.05
CA PHE A 41 9.28 -6.90 2.62
C PHE A 41 9.46 -5.55 1.92
N VAL A 42 9.37 -4.44 2.66
CA VAL A 42 9.43 -3.07 2.12
C VAL A 42 10.60 -2.30 2.72
N VAL A 43 10.70 -2.18 4.05
CA VAL A 43 11.74 -1.36 4.70
C VAL A 43 13.12 -2.04 4.63
N GLY A 44 13.17 -3.35 4.93
CA GLY A 44 14.41 -4.13 4.94
C GLY A 44 14.82 -4.69 3.57
N ASN A 45 13.91 -4.74 2.61
CA ASN A 45 14.15 -5.31 1.29
C ASN A 45 14.62 -4.23 0.30
N LYS A 46 15.93 -4.05 0.19
CA LYS A 46 16.52 -3.11 -0.77
C LYS A 46 16.22 -3.44 -2.23
N GLY A 47 15.81 -4.68 -2.53
CA GLY A 47 15.46 -5.09 -3.89
C GLY A 47 14.21 -4.40 -4.43
N VAL A 48 13.27 -3.99 -3.57
CA VAL A 48 12.09 -3.21 -4.00
C VAL A 48 12.35 -1.69 -4.04
N HIS A 49 13.53 -1.22 -3.63
CA HIS A 49 13.87 0.22 -3.66
C HIS A 49 14.34 0.66 -5.05
N VAL A 50 13.49 0.46 -6.06
CA VAL A 50 13.78 0.83 -7.45
C VAL A 50 13.85 2.36 -7.55
N THR A 51 14.97 2.86 -8.09
CA THR A 51 15.24 4.30 -8.30
C THR A 51 15.56 4.63 -9.76
N ALA A 52 15.97 3.64 -10.55
CA ALA A 52 16.21 3.75 -11.98
C ALA A 52 15.14 2.98 -12.76
N ASN A 53 14.76 3.49 -13.94
CA ASN A 53 13.71 2.91 -14.75
C ASN A 53 14.28 1.95 -15.81
N THR A 54 15.03 0.94 -15.37
CA THR A 54 15.56 -0.10 -16.26
C THR A 54 14.81 -1.40 -16.08
N LEU A 55 14.66 -2.19 -17.16
CA LEU A 55 13.99 -3.48 -17.11
C LEU A 55 14.65 -4.44 -16.10
N SER A 56 15.98 -4.36 -15.95
CA SER A 56 16.72 -5.16 -14.97
C SER A 56 16.33 -4.84 -13.53
N ASP A 57 16.07 -3.57 -13.20
CA ASP A 57 15.69 -3.18 -11.83
C ASP A 57 14.32 -3.73 -11.46
N TRP A 58 13.36 -3.69 -12.40
CA TRP A 58 12.03 -4.25 -12.21
C TRP A 58 12.05 -5.77 -12.07
N ILE A 59 12.89 -6.47 -12.83
CA ILE A 59 13.07 -7.93 -12.69
C ILE A 59 13.73 -8.25 -11.34
N ALA A 60 14.78 -7.52 -10.96
CA ALA A 60 15.44 -7.69 -9.67
C ALA A 60 14.46 -7.47 -8.50
N ALA A 61 13.61 -6.44 -8.60
CA ALA A 61 12.56 -6.17 -7.64
C ALA A 61 11.55 -7.31 -7.55
N ALA A 62 11.02 -7.79 -8.68
CA ALA A 62 10.07 -8.91 -8.71
C ALA A 62 10.61 -10.16 -8.00
N MET A 63 11.92 -10.40 -8.12
CA MET A 63 12.61 -11.57 -7.57
C MET A 63 13.13 -11.38 -6.14
N SER A 64 12.95 -10.19 -5.54
CA SER A 64 13.52 -9.82 -4.24
C SER A 64 12.78 -10.38 -3.02
N PHE A 65 11.92 -11.39 -3.19
CA PHE A 65 11.10 -11.91 -2.11
C PHE A 65 11.95 -12.64 -1.05
N PRO A 66 11.95 -12.22 0.23
CA PRO A 66 12.85 -12.74 1.27
C PRO A 66 12.35 -14.05 1.90
N SER A 67 12.18 -15.12 1.11
CA SER A 67 11.66 -16.42 1.59
C SER A 67 12.38 -17.64 1.03
N GLY A 68 13.71 -17.73 1.15
CA GLY A 68 14.45 -18.94 0.77
C GLY A 68 14.06 -19.49 -0.63
N SER A 69 13.98 -20.81 -0.77
CA SER A 69 13.77 -21.52 -2.05
C SER A 69 12.37 -21.37 -2.67
N HIS A 70 11.39 -20.76 -1.98
CA HIS A 70 9.99 -20.70 -2.43
C HIS A 70 9.62 -19.28 -2.85
N GLN A 71 9.83 -18.97 -4.12
CA GLN A 71 9.57 -17.67 -4.73
C GLN A 71 8.11 -17.63 -5.23
N GLY A 72 7.27 -16.73 -4.71
CA GLY A 72 5.84 -16.69 -5.10
C GLY A 72 5.12 -15.35 -5.09
N ARG A 73 5.72 -14.28 -4.55
CA ARG A 73 5.07 -12.96 -4.45
C ARG A 73 5.60 -11.94 -5.46
N TRP A 74 5.91 -12.37 -6.69
CA TRP A 74 6.46 -11.49 -7.73
C TRP A 74 5.60 -10.25 -7.99
N LEU A 75 4.28 -10.44 -8.10
CA LEU A 75 3.35 -9.33 -8.28
C LEU A 75 3.35 -8.41 -7.05
N GLY A 76 3.44 -8.97 -5.83
CA GLY A 76 3.55 -8.17 -4.61
C GLY A 76 4.83 -7.34 -4.55
N MET A 77 5.97 -7.94 -4.93
CA MET A 77 7.25 -7.23 -4.96
C MET A 77 7.27 -6.14 -6.05
N LEU A 78 6.67 -6.41 -7.22
CA LEU A 78 6.50 -5.39 -8.25
C LEU A 78 5.61 -4.24 -7.79
N SER A 79 4.52 -4.52 -7.06
CA SER A 79 3.67 -3.48 -6.47
C SER A 79 4.44 -2.63 -5.44
N PHE A 80 5.25 -3.25 -4.59
CA PHE A 80 6.10 -2.51 -3.64
C PHE A 80 7.16 -1.66 -4.35
N ALA A 81 7.77 -2.20 -5.41
CA ALA A 81 8.72 -1.45 -6.21
C ALA A 81 8.09 -0.28 -6.97
N ALA A 82 6.88 -0.46 -7.50
CA ALA A 82 6.14 0.61 -8.14
C ALA A 82 5.80 1.71 -7.12
N ASN A 83 5.31 1.33 -5.94
CA ASN A 83 5.06 2.29 -4.86
C ASN A 83 6.33 3.07 -4.53
N HIS A 84 7.44 2.39 -4.24
CA HIS A 84 8.71 3.05 -3.94
C HIS A 84 9.21 3.94 -5.08
N TYR A 85 9.07 3.52 -6.33
CA TYR A 85 9.50 4.31 -7.48
C TYR A 85 8.72 5.62 -7.62
N PHE A 86 7.41 5.63 -7.31
CA PHE A 86 6.57 6.82 -7.44
C PHE A 86 6.51 7.71 -6.20
N THR A 87 6.53 7.11 -5.00
CA THR A 87 6.31 7.81 -3.72
C THR A 87 7.48 7.70 -2.75
N GLY A 88 8.50 6.92 -3.08
CA GLY A 88 9.60 6.62 -2.18
C GLY A 88 9.12 5.86 -0.95
N MET A 89 9.50 6.35 0.22
CA MET A 89 9.07 5.80 1.52
C MET A 89 8.15 6.78 2.26
N ASP A 90 7.51 7.71 1.55
CA ASP A 90 6.55 8.64 2.14
C ASP A 90 5.23 7.91 2.42
N PRO A 91 4.83 7.76 3.70
CA PRO A 91 3.59 7.05 4.05
C PRO A 91 2.32 7.90 3.82
N TYR A 92 2.46 9.17 3.43
CA TYR A 92 1.35 10.09 3.16
C TYR A 92 1.10 10.35 1.67
N ALA A 93 1.93 9.80 0.79
CA ALA A 93 1.91 10.02 -0.65
C ALA A 93 0.87 9.16 -1.38
#